data_AF-A0AAW0KGL5-F1
#
_entry.id   AF-A0AAW0KGL5-F1
#
_cell.length_a   1.000
_cell.length_b   1.000
_cell.length_c   1.000
_cell.angle_alpha   90.00
_cell.angle_beta   90.00
_cell.angle_gamma   90.00
#
_symmetry.space_group_name_H-M   'P 1'
#
loop_
_entity.id
_entity.type
_entity.pdbx_description
1 polymer ?
#
loop_
_entity_poly.entity_id
_entity_poly.type
_entity_poly.pdbx_seq_one_letter_code
_entity_poly.pdbx_strand_id
1 'polypeptide(L)'
;MIWKEEVKVDVKMYSHDHIDAWVDGGLNVGWWHLIGFYGNLEIAKRPESWAKLKYLKGTLSLPWVAIGDFYEITGLSENEGGINL
;
A
#
# COMPACT_ATOMS: atom_id res chain seq x y z
N MET A 1 22.32 9.92 9.83
CA MET A 1 20.84 9.96 9.83
C MET A 1 20.36 9.64 8.42
N ILE A 2 19.28 8.85 8.26
CA ILE A 2 18.77 8.37 6.95
C ILE A 2 17.71 9.33 6.36
N TRP A 3 17.41 10.43 7.06
CA TRP A 3 16.42 11.40 6.61
C TRP A 3 17.01 12.36 5.58
N LYS A 4 16.39 12.42 4.40
CA LYS A 4 16.66 13.45 3.39
C LYS A 4 16.08 14.79 3.87
N GLU A 5 16.79 15.88 3.58
CA GLU A 5 16.26 17.23 3.75
C GLU A 5 15.00 17.40 2.88
N GLU A 6 13.92 17.87 3.52
CA GLU A 6 12.59 18.21 3.00
C GLU A 6 12.09 17.39 1.79
N VAL A 7 11.48 16.23 2.06
CA VAL A 7 10.62 15.55 1.08
C VAL A 7 9.24 16.22 1.09
N LYS A 8 8.81 16.76 -0.06
CA LYS A 8 7.45 17.29 -0.20
C LYS A 8 6.46 16.15 -0.37
N VAL A 9 5.46 16.13 0.49
CA VAL A 9 4.36 15.17 0.47
C VAL A 9 3.05 15.94 0.48
N ASP A 10 2.13 15.59 -0.42
CA ASP A 10 0.83 16.22 -0.56
C ASP A 10 -0.28 15.17 -0.50
N VAL A 11 -1.07 15.18 0.58
CA VAL A 11 -2.16 14.23 0.78
C VAL A 11 -3.34 14.62 -0.10
N LYS A 12 -3.71 13.76 -1.04
CA LYS A 12 -4.78 14.03 -2.02
C LYS A 12 -6.13 13.52 -1.56
N MET A 13 -6.16 12.31 -1.03
CA MET A 13 -7.38 11.67 -0.59
C MET A 13 -7.08 10.79 0.61
N TYR A 14 -8.02 10.73 1.55
CA TYR A 14 -7.95 9.80 2.66
C TYR A 14 -9.34 9.36 3.05
N SER A 15 -9.41 8.21 3.68
CA SER A 15 -10.59 7.70 4.37
C SER A 15 -10.14 6.88 5.57
N HIS A 16 -11.07 6.17 6.21
CA HIS A 16 -10.74 5.35 7.37
C HIS A 16 -9.74 4.21 7.04
N ASP A 17 -9.76 3.69 5.82
CA ASP A 17 -9.02 2.49 5.43
C ASP A 17 -7.84 2.76 4.47
N HIS A 18 -7.67 4.00 3.99
CA HIS A 18 -6.54 4.34 3.13
C HIS A 18 -6.23 5.84 3.11
N ILE A 19 -4.99 6.14 2.72
CA ILE A 19 -4.46 7.48 2.42
C ILE A 19 -3.78 7.38 1.05
N ASP A 20 -4.04 8.32 0.16
CA ASP A 20 -3.30 8.57 -1.09
C ASP A 20 -2.58 9.91 -0.96
N ALA A 21 -1.27 9.89 -1.18
CA ALA A 21 -0.41 11.06 -1.12
C ALA A 21 0.54 11.11 -2.31
N TRP A 22 0.84 12.30 -2.79
CA TRP A 22 1.84 12.53 -3.81
C TRP A 22 3.16 12.89 -3.16
N VAL A 23 4.23 12.25 -3.58
CA VAL A 23 5.58 12.47 -3.05
C VAL A 23 6.46 13.02 -4.15
N ASP A 24 7.17 14.11 -3.85
CA ASP A 24 8.18 14.69 -4.75
C ASP A 24 9.49 13.90 -4.62
N GLY A 25 9.80 13.09 -5.63
CA GLY A 25 11.07 12.36 -5.71
C GLY A 25 12.26 13.22 -6.17
N GLY A 26 12.05 14.50 -6.45
CA GLY A 26 13.04 15.43 -7.00
C GLY A 26 13.21 15.31 -8.52
N LEU A 27 14.11 16.11 -9.08
CA LEU A 27 14.31 16.31 -10.53
C LEU A 27 14.37 15.03 -11.37
N ASN A 28 14.98 13.95 -10.85
CA ASN A 28 15.19 12.72 -11.62
C ASN A 28 14.05 11.71 -11.51
N VAL A 29 13.24 11.77 -10.44
CA VAL A 29 12.17 10.80 -10.17
C VAL A 29 10.80 11.40 -10.47
N GLY A 30 10.63 12.70 -10.24
CA GLY A 30 9.36 13.40 -10.36
C GLY A 30 8.36 12.99 -9.26
N TRP A 31 7.10 13.32 -9.49
CA TRP A 31 6.00 12.98 -8.58
C TRP A 31 5.58 11.52 -8.73
N TRP A 32 5.34 10.87 -7.59
CA TRP A 32 4.84 9.50 -7.51
C TRP A 32 3.83 9.36 -6.36
N HIS A 33 2.99 8.32 -6.38
CA HIS A 33 1.95 8.11 -5.36
C HIS A 33 2.42 7.18 -4.24
N LEU A 34 2.16 7.60 -3.01
CA LEU A 34 2.20 6.76 -1.83
C LEU A 34 0.78 6.43 -1.39
N ILE A 35 0.44 5.15 -1.41
CA ILE A 35 -0.84 4.64 -0.90
C ILE A 35 -0.59 3.98 0.45
N GLY A 36 -1.02 4.63 1.52
CA GLY A 36 -1.15 3.99 2.82
C GLY A 36 -2.44 3.20 2.86
N PHE A 37 -2.40 1.90 3.10
CA PHE A 37 -3.59 1.06 3.20
C PHE A 37 -3.67 0.39 4.58
N TYR A 38 -4.82 0.50 5.22
CA TYR A 38 -5.15 -0.24 6.44
C TYR A 38 -6.20 -1.29 6.09
N GLY A 39 -5.76 -2.56 6.04
CA GLY A 39 -6.64 -3.69 5.78
C GLY A 39 -7.69 -3.88 6.89
N ASN A 40 -8.77 -4.56 6.54
CA ASN A 40 -9.81 -4.87 7.50
C ASN A 40 -9.34 -5.97 8.46
N LEU A 41 -9.56 -5.78 9.77
CA LEU A 41 -9.20 -6.78 10.79
C LEU A 41 -10.04 -8.07 10.65
N GLU A 42 -11.22 -7.98 10.02
CA GLU A 42 -12.08 -9.12 9.76
C GLU A 42 -11.64 -9.91 8.51
N ILE A 43 -11.30 -11.19 8.71
CA ILE A 43 -10.83 -12.12 7.66
C ILE A 43 -11.82 -12.22 6.48
N ALA A 44 -13.12 -12.11 6.75
CA ALA A 44 -14.15 -12.20 5.72
C ALA A 44 -14.17 -11.00 4.74
N LYS A 45 -13.66 -9.83 5.17
CA LYS A 45 -13.68 -8.58 4.37
C LYS A 45 -12.38 -8.35 3.60
N ARG A 46 -11.41 -9.26 3.74
CA ARG A 46 -10.11 -9.22 3.04
C ARG A 46 -10.22 -9.18 1.52
N PRO A 47 -11.12 -9.94 0.86
CA PRO A 47 -11.30 -9.83 -0.59
C PRO A 47 -11.77 -8.44 -1.04
N GLU A 48 -12.55 -7.75 -0.20
CA GLU A 48 -13.04 -6.40 -0.47
C GLU A 48 -11.91 -5.37 -0.38
N SER A 49 -11.05 -5.48 0.65
CA SER A 49 -9.81 -4.71 0.78
C SER A 49 -8.94 -4.82 -0.49
N TRP A 50 -8.78 -6.04 -1.00
CA TRP A 50 -7.99 -6.30 -2.21
C TRP A 50 -8.64 -5.76 -3.49
N ALA A 51 -9.97 -5.89 -3.62
CA ALA A 51 -10.70 -5.31 -4.74
C ALA A 51 -10.55 -3.79 -4.75
N LYS A 52 -10.56 -3.15 -3.58
CA LYS A 52 -10.34 -1.71 -3.42
C LYS A 52 -8.94 -1.30 -3.85
N LEU A 53 -7.89 -2.02 -3.42
CA LEU A 53 -6.52 -1.72 -3.84
C LEU A 53 -6.32 -1.92 -5.35
N LYS A 54 -6.90 -2.96 -5.95
CA LYS A 54 -6.89 -3.18 -7.41
C LYS A 54 -7.58 -2.05 -8.16
N TYR A 55 -8.73 -1.60 -7.66
CA TYR A 55 -9.44 -0.46 -8.23
C TYR A 55 -8.57 0.81 -8.16
N LEU A 56 -8.03 1.11 -6.98
CA LEU A 56 -7.14 2.27 -6.79
C LEU A 56 -5.95 2.21 -7.75
N LYS A 57 -5.26 1.07 -7.86
CA LYS A 57 -4.18 0.87 -8.84
C LYS A 57 -4.60 1.25 -10.27
N GLY A 58 -5.83 0.90 -10.68
CA GLY A 58 -6.34 1.21 -12.02
C GLY A 58 -6.59 2.70 -12.26
N THR A 59 -6.66 3.51 -11.21
CA THR A 59 -6.91 4.96 -11.29
C THR A 59 -5.64 5.81 -11.26
N LEU A 60 -4.49 5.23 -10.94
CA LEU A 60 -3.21 5.95 -10.78
C LEU A 60 -2.50 6.09 -12.13
N SER A 61 -2.15 7.32 -12.48
CA SER A 61 -1.44 7.65 -13.73
C SER A 61 0.08 7.81 -13.57
N LEU A 62 0.58 7.86 -12.33
CA LEU A 62 2.01 7.99 -12.01
C LEU A 62 2.53 6.71 -11.33
N PRO A 63 3.87 6.50 -11.26
CA PRO A 63 4.45 5.44 -10.45
C PRO A 63 3.92 5.48 -9.01
N TRP A 64 3.71 4.33 -8.39
CA TRP A 64 3.13 4.25 -7.05
C TRP A 64 3.74 3.16 -6.19
N VAL A 65 3.71 3.40 -4.89
CA VAL A 65 4.09 2.43 -3.86
C VAL A 65 2.92 2.35 -2.89
N ALA A 66 2.47 1.15 -2.56
CA ALA A 66 1.57 0.95 -1.43
C ALA A 66 2.33 0.42 -0.21
N ILE A 67 2.03 1.01 0.94
CA ILE A 67 2.53 0.65 2.26
C ILE A 67 1.33 0.38 3.17
N GLY A 68 1.46 -0.54 4.10
CA GLY A 68 0.34 -0.88 4.96
C GLY A 68 0.58 -2.17 5.72
N ASP A 69 -0.37 -2.48 6.59
CA ASP A 69 -0.46 -3.81 7.19
C ASP A 69 -1.02 -4.77 6.13
N PHE A 70 -0.09 -5.39 5.41
CA PHE A 70 -0.34 -6.44 4.46
C PHE A 70 -0.19 -7.84 5.09
N TYR A 71 -0.47 -8.02 6.39
CA TYR A 71 -0.55 -9.37 6.99
C TYR A 71 -1.60 -10.27 6.32
N GLU A 72 -2.38 -9.72 5.37
CA GLU A 72 -3.23 -10.39 4.40
C GLU A 72 -2.49 -11.11 3.24
N ILE A 73 -1.25 -10.73 2.90
CA ILE A 73 -0.57 -11.14 1.65
C ILE A 73 0.06 -12.55 1.74
N THR A 74 0.36 -13.07 2.92
CA THR A 74 0.79 -14.47 3.09
C THR A 74 -0.41 -15.40 3.29
N GLY A 75 -1.36 -15.35 2.36
CA GLY A 75 -2.44 -16.32 2.28
C GLY A 75 -1.98 -17.63 1.61
N LEU A 76 -1.72 -18.66 2.43
CA LEU A 76 -1.84 -20.10 2.10
C LEU A 76 -0.81 -20.77 1.18
N SER A 77 0.33 -20.16 0.82
CA SER A 77 1.42 -20.88 0.10
C SER A 77 2.73 -21.03 0.88
N GLU A 78 2.80 -20.60 2.14
CA GLU A 78 3.93 -20.87 3.04
C GLU A 78 3.48 -21.72 4.22
N ASN A 79 2.93 -22.90 3.91
CA ASN A 79 2.80 -23.98 4.89
C ASN A 79 3.09 -25.35 4.27
N GLU A 80 4.03 -25.42 3.30
CA GLU A 80 4.70 -26.67 2.91
C GLU A 80 6.01 -26.83 3.69
N GLY A 81 5.95 -26.62 5.00
CA GLY A 81 7.09 -26.67 5.92
C GLY A 81 6.84 -27.61 7.10
N GLY A 82 6.35 -28.81 6.84
CA GLY A 82 6.53 -29.99 7.69
C GLY A 82 5.74 -30.06 9.00
N ILE A 83 4.53 -30.64 8.96
CA ILE A 83 4.10 -31.55 10.03
C ILE A 83 4.48 -32.97 9.62
N ASN A 84 5.58 -33.50 10.18
CA ASN A 84 5.74 -34.94 10.31
C ASN A 84 5.07 -35.34 11.63
N LEU A 85 3.94 -36.05 11.53
CA LEU A 85 3.53 -37.01 12.54
C LEU A 85 4.31 -38.31 12.33
#